data_AF-A0A3G9JRQ2-F1
#
_entry.id   AF-A0A3G9JRQ2-F1
#
_cell.length_a   1.000
_cell.length_b   1.000
_cell.length_c   1.000
_cell.angle_alpha   90.00
_cell.angle_beta   90.00
_cell.angle_gamma   90.00
#
_symmetry.space_group_name_H-M   'P 1'
#
loop_
_entity.id
_entity.type
_entity.pdbx_description
1 polymer ?
#
loop_
_entity_poly.entity_id
_entity_poly.type
_entity_poly.pdbx_seq_one_letter_code
_entity_poly.pdbx_strand_id
1 'polypeptide(L)'
;MNSTLLPLLPAVYDILFDFAQSDGFWANLETAFGTSYDVVKATQLRQQWQSRDFSQLPPITVKNLGNSGIFGAYSSSTNRIYISQALIDSGDATTLSAVLLEEIGHFIDAQINSSDTPGDEGQLFSALVRGESLTEAEIAAIREENDAATITVDGQAISVEMAFSTPTNFTVGSSPISVTVGDFNGDGKSDLATANVGSNNVSVLLGTGTGSFGPATNFSVGGGPFSVTVGDFNGDGKSDLAVANFSSQKVSVLLGTGTGSFGLATNFTVGSSPYSVTVGDFNGDGKSDLAVANFNSGNVSVLLGTGTGSFATATNFSVGLKPFSVTVGDFNGDGKSDLAVANLNSNNVSVLLGTGTGSFGTATNFSVGIRPYSVTVGDFNGDGKSDLAVANRNSNNVSVLLENSIKKMIQ
;
A
#
# COMPACT_ATOMS: atom_id res chain seq x y z
N MET A 1 -7.11 -31.46 3.37
CA MET A 1 -7.54 -30.44 4.35
C MET A 1 -6.61 -30.49 5.54
N ASN A 2 -6.15 -29.32 6.02
CA ASN A 2 -5.25 -29.21 7.17
C ASN A 2 -6.01 -29.51 8.48
N SER A 3 -5.32 -29.96 9.55
CA SER A 3 -5.98 -30.42 10.79
C SER A 3 -6.79 -29.36 11.52
N THR A 4 -6.48 -28.08 11.32
CA THR A 4 -7.15 -26.90 11.90
C THR A 4 -8.45 -26.51 11.20
N LEU A 5 -8.61 -26.82 9.91
CA LEU A 5 -9.84 -26.56 9.14
C LEU A 5 -10.94 -27.60 9.40
N LEU A 6 -10.53 -28.86 9.56
CA LEU A 6 -11.46 -29.98 9.72
C LEU A 6 -12.49 -29.80 10.85
N PRO A 7 -12.15 -29.28 12.05
CA PRO A 7 -13.12 -29.05 13.12
C PRO A 7 -13.93 -27.77 12.95
N LEU A 8 -13.53 -26.84 12.08
CA LEU A 8 -14.14 -25.51 11.95
C LEU A 8 -15.25 -25.45 10.89
N LEU A 9 -15.14 -26.26 9.82
CA LEU A 9 -16.16 -26.33 8.76
C LEU A 9 -17.57 -26.61 9.29
N PRO A 10 -17.80 -27.53 10.25
CA PRO A 10 -19.11 -27.71 10.84
C PRO A 10 -19.71 -26.42 11.43
N ALA A 11 -18.89 -25.59 12.09
CA ALA A 11 -19.35 -24.33 12.69
C ALA A 11 -19.73 -23.29 11.62
N VAL A 12 -18.95 -23.18 10.55
CA VAL A 12 -19.29 -22.33 9.39
C VAL A 12 -20.61 -22.78 8.75
N TYR A 13 -20.80 -24.08 8.61
CA TYR A 13 -22.05 -24.64 8.07
C TYR A 13 -23.25 -24.44 8.99
N ASP A 14 -23.05 -24.47 10.30
CA ASP A 14 -24.11 -24.13 11.27
C ASP A 14 -24.55 -22.66 11.11
N ILE A 15 -23.62 -21.73 10.91
CA ILE A 15 -23.93 -20.32 10.64
C ILE A 15 -24.78 -20.18 9.37
N LEU A 16 -24.37 -20.85 8.27
CA LEU A 16 -25.14 -20.82 7.01
C LEU A 16 -26.51 -21.49 7.14
N PHE A 17 -26.60 -22.59 7.90
CA PHE A 17 -27.86 -23.26 8.20
C PHE A 17 -28.80 -22.32 8.95
N ASP A 18 -28.34 -21.68 10.03
CA ASP A 18 -29.14 -20.76 10.84
C ASP A 18 -29.55 -19.53 10.03
N PHE A 19 -28.64 -18.99 9.21
CA PHE A 19 -28.94 -17.89 8.30
C PHE A 19 -30.04 -18.25 7.30
N ALA A 20 -30.01 -19.46 6.72
CA ALA A 20 -31.02 -19.94 5.78
C ALA A 20 -32.42 -20.08 6.43
N GLN A 21 -32.48 -20.32 7.74
CA GLN A 21 -33.74 -20.35 8.50
C GLN A 21 -34.22 -18.97 8.92
N SER A 22 -33.37 -17.94 8.88
CA SER A 22 -33.70 -16.61 9.38
C SER A 22 -34.77 -15.91 8.55
N ASP A 23 -35.59 -15.10 9.22
CA ASP A 23 -36.53 -14.18 8.57
C ASP A 23 -35.79 -13.06 7.81
N GLY A 24 -34.54 -12.77 8.21
CA GLY A 24 -33.67 -11.77 7.60
C GLY A 24 -32.95 -12.22 6.32
N PHE A 25 -33.10 -13.47 5.88
CA PHE A 25 -32.37 -14.05 4.75
C PHE A 25 -32.39 -13.16 3.51
N TRP A 26 -33.59 -12.75 3.06
CA TRP A 26 -33.74 -11.97 1.83
C TRP A 26 -33.20 -10.54 1.97
N ALA A 27 -33.45 -9.89 3.10
CA ALA A 27 -32.96 -8.53 3.35
C ALA A 27 -31.43 -8.48 3.39
N ASN A 28 -30.80 -9.50 3.99
CA ASN A 28 -29.34 -9.60 4.04
C ASN A 28 -28.74 -9.91 2.66
N LEU A 29 -29.38 -10.78 1.85
CA LEU A 29 -28.97 -11.00 0.45
C LEU A 29 -29.06 -9.71 -0.37
N GLU A 30 -30.14 -8.94 -0.23
CA GLU A 30 -30.27 -7.65 -0.92
C GLU A 30 -29.22 -6.63 -0.48
N THR A 31 -28.84 -6.67 0.80
CA THR A 31 -27.80 -5.80 1.37
C THR A 31 -26.41 -6.18 0.84
N ALA A 32 -26.09 -7.46 0.75
CA ALA A 32 -24.80 -7.93 0.24
C ALA A 32 -24.70 -7.82 -1.29
N PHE A 33 -25.66 -8.38 -2.02
CA PHE A 33 -25.55 -8.66 -3.47
C PHE A 33 -26.43 -7.78 -4.36
N GLY A 34 -27.07 -6.76 -3.76
CA GLY A 34 -28.01 -5.87 -4.46
C GLY A 34 -29.38 -6.52 -4.71
N THR A 35 -30.25 -5.85 -5.48
CA THR A 35 -31.66 -6.26 -5.65
C THR A 35 -31.97 -6.95 -6.97
N SER A 36 -30.96 -7.15 -7.82
CA SER A 36 -31.13 -7.66 -9.20
C SER A 36 -30.63 -9.09 -9.41
N TYR A 37 -30.30 -9.81 -8.34
CA TYR A 37 -29.84 -11.20 -8.41
C TYR A 37 -30.93 -12.19 -8.84
N ASP A 38 -30.51 -13.37 -9.30
CA ASP A 38 -31.39 -14.49 -9.65
C ASP A 38 -32.03 -15.11 -8.39
N VAL A 39 -33.26 -14.69 -8.09
CA VAL A 39 -34.04 -15.16 -6.94
C VAL A 39 -34.30 -16.66 -6.99
N VAL A 40 -34.36 -17.29 -8.17
CA VAL A 40 -34.57 -18.75 -8.28
C VAL A 40 -33.35 -19.49 -7.78
N LYS A 41 -32.15 -19.10 -8.21
CA LYS A 41 -30.91 -19.68 -7.70
C LYS A 41 -30.71 -19.42 -6.21
N ALA A 42 -30.99 -18.19 -5.75
CA ALA A 42 -30.93 -17.86 -4.32
C ALA A 42 -31.90 -18.72 -3.49
N THR A 43 -33.11 -19.00 -4.02
CA THR A 43 -34.07 -19.90 -3.36
C THR A 43 -33.55 -21.33 -3.29
N GLN A 44 -32.90 -21.82 -4.35
CA GLN A 44 -32.31 -23.17 -4.36
C GLN A 44 -31.18 -23.30 -3.33
N LEU A 45 -30.27 -22.31 -3.28
CA LEU A 45 -29.19 -22.25 -2.27
C LEU A 45 -29.77 -22.28 -0.85
N ARG A 46 -30.81 -21.48 -0.59
CA ARG A 46 -31.48 -21.46 0.71
C ARG A 46 -32.03 -22.83 1.08
N GLN A 47 -32.75 -23.49 0.19
CA GLN A 47 -33.35 -24.82 0.44
C GLN A 47 -32.29 -25.87 0.73
N GLN A 48 -31.17 -25.85 0.00
CA GLN A 48 -30.04 -26.74 0.23
C GLN A 48 -29.49 -26.54 1.65
N TRP A 49 -29.19 -25.31 2.04
CA TRP A 49 -28.67 -25.01 3.38
C TRP A 49 -29.66 -25.36 4.49
N GLN A 50 -30.97 -25.11 4.32
CA GLN A 50 -32.00 -25.53 5.27
C GLN A 50 -32.06 -27.05 5.47
N SER A 51 -31.63 -27.82 4.46
CA SER A 51 -31.51 -29.28 4.54
C SER A 51 -30.12 -29.77 4.99
N ARG A 52 -29.22 -28.85 5.34
CA ARG A 52 -27.81 -29.12 5.65
C ARG A 52 -27.04 -29.76 4.48
N ASP A 53 -27.48 -29.48 3.26
CA ASP A 53 -26.74 -29.79 2.04
C ASP A 53 -25.85 -28.60 1.66
N PHE A 54 -24.54 -28.82 1.76
CA PHE A 54 -23.50 -27.86 1.42
C PHE A 54 -22.60 -28.37 0.28
N SER A 55 -23.02 -29.42 -0.43
CA SER A 55 -22.25 -30.06 -1.50
C SER A 55 -21.98 -29.16 -2.72
N GLN A 56 -22.76 -28.09 -2.85
CA GLN A 56 -22.62 -27.04 -3.86
C GLN A 56 -21.49 -26.04 -3.56
N LEU A 57 -21.01 -25.95 -2.32
CA LEU A 57 -19.94 -25.03 -1.97
C LEU A 57 -18.62 -25.47 -2.64
N PRO A 58 -17.79 -24.52 -3.10
CA PRO A 58 -16.55 -24.83 -3.80
C PRO A 58 -15.55 -25.54 -2.88
N PRO A 59 -14.65 -26.38 -3.42
CA PRO A 59 -13.59 -27.00 -2.65
C PRO A 59 -12.67 -25.93 -2.02
N ILE A 60 -12.30 -26.14 -0.76
CA ILE A 60 -11.38 -25.28 -0.02
C ILE A 60 -9.96 -25.87 -0.09
N THR A 61 -9.00 -25.04 -0.51
CA THR A 61 -7.59 -25.42 -0.65
C THR A 61 -6.71 -24.49 0.18
N VAL A 62 -5.82 -25.05 1.00
CA VAL A 62 -4.83 -24.24 1.73
C VAL A 62 -3.56 -24.11 0.90
N LYS A 63 -3.11 -22.88 0.67
CA LYS A 63 -1.90 -22.57 -0.11
C LYS A 63 -1.19 -21.35 0.46
N ASN A 64 0.08 -21.20 0.12
CA ASN A 64 0.73 -19.88 0.21
C ASN A 64 0.23 -19.04 -0.96
N LEU A 65 -0.47 -17.95 -0.68
CA LEU A 65 -1.12 -17.11 -1.70
C LEU A 65 -0.22 -15.97 -2.20
N GLY A 66 1.08 -15.99 -1.86
CA GLY A 66 1.96 -14.84 -2.07
C GLY A 66 1.72 -13.78 -0.98
N ASN A 67 1.86 -12.50 -1.35
CA ASN A 67 1.77 -11.27 -0.52
C ASN A 67 1.12 -11.44 0.88
N SER A 68 1.82 -10.93 1.90
CA SER A 68 1.60 -11.13 3.34
C SER A 68 0.32 -10.54 3.95
N GLY A 69 -0.74 -10.34 3.16
CA GLY A 69 -2.01 -9.75 3.62
C GLY A 69 -3.29 -10.37 3.06
N ILE A 70 -3.19 -11.39 2.19
CA ILE A 70 -4.35 -12.07 1.62
C ILE A 70 -4.67 -13.30 2.48
N PHE A 71 -5.86 -13.34 3.07
CA PHE A 71 -6.23 -14.41 3.99
C PHE A 71 -7.11 -15.48 3.33
N GLY A 72 -8.02 -15.06 2.48
CA GLY A 72 -8.81 -15.91 1.60
C GLY A 72 -8.78 -15.36 0.19
N ALA A 73 -9.15 -16.21 -0.77
CA ALA A 73 -9.41 -15.80 -2.13
C ALA A 73 -10.34 -16.78 -2.84
N TYR A 74 -11.37 -16.28 -3.50
CA TYR A 74 -12.28 -17.08 -4.31
C TYR A 74 -11.97 -16.84 -5.78
N SER A 75 -11.81 -17.94 -6.52
CA SER A 75 -11.64 -17.86 -7.97
C SER A 75 -12.81 -18.50 -8.68
N SER A 76 -13.59 -17.68 -9.38
CA SER A 76 -14.64 -18.14 -10.29
C SER A 76 -14.10 -19.00 -11.42
N SER A 77 -12.88 -18.69 -11.93
CA SER A 77 -12.24 -19.42 -13.03
C SER A 77 -11.88 -20.88 -12.69
N THR A 78 -11.55 -21.15 -11.42
CA THR A 78 -11.20 -22.49 -10.94
C THR A 78 -12.26 -23.10 -10.02
N ASN A 79 -13.35 -22.36 -9.78
CA ASN A 79 -14.41 -22.63 -8.81
C ASN A 79 -13.85 -23.17 -7.48
N ARG A 80 -13.01 -22.38 -6.82
CA ARG A 80 -12.23 -22.81 -5.66
C ARG A 80 -12.01 -21.67 -4.69
N ILE A 81 -12.12 -22.00 -3.41
CA ILE A 81 -11.70 -21.13 -2.31
C ILE A 81 -10.27 -21.50 -1.93
N TYR A 82 -9.40 -20.51 -1.92
CA TYR A 82 -8.03 -20.61 -1.45
C TYR A 82 -7.94 -19.93 -0.08
N ILE A 83 -7.36 -20.61 0.90
CA ILE A 83 -7.09 -20.05 2.22
C ILE A 83 -5.58 -20.00 2.41
N SER A 84 -5.09 -18.87 2.91
CA SER A 84 -3.67 -18.68 3.14
C SER A 84 -3.17 -19.63 4.23
N GLN A 85 -1.99 -20.21 4.02
CA GLN A 85 -1.32 -21.01 5.03
C GLN A 85 -1.04 -20.20 6.30
N ALA A 86 -0.71 -18.90 6.15
CA ALA A 86 -0.47 -17.99 7.27
C ALA A 86 -1.69 -17.85 8.18
N LEU A 87 -2.90 -17.74 7.61
CA LEU A 87 -4.14 -17.73 8.39
C LEU A 87 -4.35 -19.05 9.12
N ILE A 88 -4.00 -20.18 8.51
CA ILE A 88 -4.13 -21.49 9.16
C ILE A 88 -3.14 -21.66 10.32
N ASP A 89 -1.96 -21.09 10.20
CA ASP A 89 -0.88 -21.25 11.17
C ASP A 89 -1.03 -20.28 12.37
N SER A 90 -1.58 -19.08 12.14
CA SER A 90 -1.65 -18.02 13.16
C SER A 90 -3.03 -17.43 13.43
N GLY A 91 -4.03 -17.73 12.60
CA GLY A 91 -5.39 -17.20 12.74
C GLY A 91 -6.18 -17.89 13.85
N ASP A 92 -7.03 -17.14 14.54
CA ASP A 92 -8.00 -17.71 15.46
C ASP A 92 -9.25 -18.25 14.72
N ALA A 93 -10.06 -19.02 15.44
CA ALA A 93 -11.27 -19.63 14.88
C ALA A 93 -12.31 -18.60 14.39
N THR A 94 -12.34 -17.41 15.00
CA THR A 94 -13.26 -16.33 14.62
C THR A 94 -12.83 -15.74 13.29
N THR A 95 -11.55 -15.37 13.14
CA THR A 95 -11.00 -14.84 11.90
C THR A 95 -11.12 -15.86 10.77
N LEU A 96 -10.79 -17.13 11.03
CA LEU A 96 -10.90 -18.17 10.01
C LEU A 96 -12.35 -18.39 9.55
N SER A 97 -13.32 -18.32 10.47
CA SER A 97 -14.75 -18.42 10.13
C SER A 97 -15.21 -17.21 9.32
N ALA A 98 -14.78 -16.00 9.69
CA ALA A 98 -15.12 -14.78 8.97
C ALA A 98 -14.63 -14.81 7.51
N VAL A 99 -13.36 -15.17 7.31
CA VAL A 99 -12.76 -15.30 5.97
C VAL A 99 -13.46 -16.39 5.17
N LEU A 100 -13.73 -17.56 5.75
CA LEU A 100 -14.44 -18.61 5.02
C LEU A 100 -15.84 -18.19 4.58
N LEU A 101 -16.58 -17.47 5.43
CA LEU A 101 -17.92 -16.97 5.08
C LEU A 101 -17.85 -15.89 3.99
N GLU A 102 -16.81 -15.07 4.01
CA GLU A 102 -16.53 -14.03 3.03
C GLU A 102 -16.24 -14.63 1.65
N GLU A 103 -15.37 -15.64 1.58
CA GLU A 103 -15.10 -16.38 0.35
C GLU A 103 -16.30 -17.17 -0.17
N ILE A 104 -17.17 -17.62 0.73
CA ILE A 104 -18.47 -18.21 0.36
C ILE A 104 -19.41 -17.12 -0.21
N GLY A 105 -19.34 -15.89 0.31
CA GLY A 105 -20.05 -14.72 -0.20
C GLY A 105 -19.71 -14.43 -1.66
N HIS A 106 -18.43 -14.32 -2.01
CA HIS A 106 -18.00 -14.14 -3.42
C HIS A 106 -18.45 -15.30 -4.32
N PHE A 107 -18.41 -16.54 -3.80
CA PHE A 107 -18.97 -17.68 -4.53
C PHE A 107 -20.47 -17.52 -4.80
N ILE A 108 -21.25 -17.10 -3.79
CA ILE A 108 -22.69 -16.89 -3.92
C ILE A 108 -22.98 -15.81 -4.95
N ASP A 109 -22.28 -14.67 -4.88
CA ASP A 109 -22.43 -13.58 -5.84
C ASP A 109 -22.24 -14.09 -7.26
N ALA A 110 -21.14 -14.79 -7.52
CA ALA A 110 -20.83 -15.40 -8.81
C ALA A 110 -21.87 -16.44 -9.27
N GLN A 111 -22.67 -17.03 -8.37
CA GLN A 111 -23.77 -17.92 -8.75
C GLN A 111 -25.04 -17.17 -9.11
N ILE A 112 -25.41 -16.14 -8.33
CA ILE A 112 -26.72 -15.50 -8.39
C ILE A 112 -26.73 -14.22 -9.24
N ASN A 113 -25.61 -13.56 -9.42
CA ASN A 113 -25.46 -12.37 -10.25
C ASN A 113 -24.80 -12.71 -11.60
N SER A 114 -25.20 -11.98 -12.66
CA SER A 114 -24.60 -12.14 -14.00
C SER A 114 -23.29 -11.35 -14.18
N SER A 115 -23.07 -10.40 -13.29
CA SER A 115 -21.90 -9.55 -13.21
C SER A 115 -21.58 -9.40 -11.73
N ASP A 116 -20.30 -9.34 -11.44
CA ASP A 116 -19.77 -9.08 -10.11
C ASP A 116 -20.43 -7.86 -9.44
N THR A 117 -20.80 -8.01 -8.17
CA THR A 117 -21.34 -6.90 -7.38
C THR A 117 -20.21 -5.95 -7.01
N PRO A 118 -20.31 -4.63 -7.27
CA PRO A 118 -19.23 -3.71 -6.89
C PRO A 118 -18.99 -3.67 -5.37
N GLY A 119 -17.72 -3.66 -4.98
CA GLY A 119 -17.31 -3.64 -3.57
C GLY A 119 -16.71 -4.97 -3.16
N ASP A 120 -16.63 -5.18 -1.85
CA ASP A 120 -16.36 -6.50 -1.25
C ASP A 120 -17.68 -7.08 -0.69
N GLU A 121 -18.50 -7.65 -1.59
CA GLU A 121 -19.78 -8.26 -1.23
C GLU A 121 -19.63 -9.52 -0.37
N GLY A 122 -18.47 -10.18 -0.49
CA GLY A 122 -18.06 -11.26 0.39
C GLY A 122 -18.02 -10.82 1.84
N GLN A 123 -17.33 -9.70 2.12
CA GLN A 123 -17.16 -9.17 3.47
C GLN A 123 -18.51 -8.75 4.05
N LEU A 124 -19.36 -8.08 3.25
CA LEU A 124 -20.74 -7.75 3.65
C LEU A 124 -21.52 -9.01 4.03
N PHE A 125 -21.50 -10.02 3.17
CA PHE A 125 -22.20 -11.28 3.43
C PHE A 125 -21.70 -11.92 4.74
N SER A 126 -20.39 -12.00 4.94
CA SER A 126 -19.77 -12.56 6.14
C SER A 126 -20.22 -11.87 7.42
N ALA A 127 -20.23 -10.54 7.45
CA ALA A 127 -20.69 -9.76 8.60
C ALA A 127 -22.18 -10.01 8.89
N LEU A 128 -23.02 -9.97 7.86
CA LEU A 128 -24.47 -10.13 7.99
C LEU A 128 -24.88 -11.51 8.50
N VAL A 129 -24.26 -12.59 8.00
CA VAL A 129 -24.58 -13.95 8.45
C VAL A 129 -24.05 -14.26 9.85
N ARG A 130 -23.00 -13.54 10.30
CA ARG A 130 -22.50 -13.60 11.68
C ARG A 130 -23.31 -12.74 12.65
N GLY A 131 -24.34 -12.03 12.17
CA GLY A 131 -25.21 -11.18 12.99
C GLY A 131 -24.57 -9.87 13.43
N GLU A 132 -23.51 -9.44 12.74
CA GLU A 132 -22.88 -8.14 13.00
C GLU A 132 -23.83 -7.01 12.55
N SER A 133 -23.87 -5.94 13.35
CA SER A 133 -24.67 -4.75 13.03
C SER A 133 -23.77 -3.71 12.36
N LEU A 134 -23.90 -3.58 11.04
CA LEU A 134 -23.18 -2.58 10.26
C LEU A 134 -23.98 -1.29 10.16
N THR A 135 -23.30 -0.16 10.28
CA THR A 135 -23.85 1.17 10.00
C THR A 135 -23.92 1.43 8.49
N GLU A 136 -24.75 2.37 8.06
CA GLU A 136 -24.84 2.77 6.66
C GLU A 136 -23.48 3.24 6.08
N ALA A 137 -22.65 3.87 6.92
CA ALA A 137 -21.33 4.34 6.51
C ALA A 137 -20.35 3.18 6.30
N GLU A 138 -20.40 2.14 7.14
CA GLU A 138 -19.60 0.93 6.95
C GLU A 138 -20.03 0.19 5.68
N ILE A 139 -21.34 0.00 5.47
CA ILE A 139 -21.84 -0.64 4.24
C ILE A 139 -21.40 0.14 3.00
N ALA A 140 -21.47 1.48 3.04
CA ALA A 140 -21.04 2.31 1.92
C ALA A 140 -19.54 2.21 1.65
N ALA A 141 -18.70 2.11 2.69
CA ALA A 141 -17.26 1.94 2.54
C ALA A 141 -16.92 0.60 1.88
N ILE A 142 -17.53 -0.50 2.34
CA ILE A 142 -17.28 -1.84 1.80
C ILE A 142 -17.69 -1.93 0.32
N ARG A 143 -18.76 -1.23 -0.08
CA ARG A 143 -19.21 -1.14 -1.47
C ARG A 143 -18.27 -0.35 -2.40
N GLU A 144 -17.30 0.37 -1.85
CA GLU A 144 -16.27 1.09 -2.60
C GLU A 144 -14.93 0.35 -2.64
N GLU A 145 -14.80 -0.78 -1.92
CA GLU A 145 -13.58 -1.59 -1.93
C GLU A 145 -13.39 -2.29 -3.28
N ASN A 146 -12.14 -2.49 -3.68
CA ASN A 146 -11.79 -3.29 -4.86
C ASN A 146 -10.90 -4.44 -4.38
N ASP A 147 -11.52 -5.60 -4.28
CA ASP A 147 -11.02 -6.89 -3.83
C ASP A 147 -10.50 -7.78 -4.98
N ALA A 148 -10.76 -7.39 -6.23
CA ALA A 148 -10.19 -8.04 -7.41
C ALA A 148 -8.66 -7.97 -7.44
N ALA A 149 -8.02 -9.14 -7.54
CA ALA A 149 -6.58 -9.28 -7.65
C ALA A 149 -6.13 -10.52 -8.42
N THR A 150 -4.81 -10.68 -8.53
CA THR A 150 -4.18 -11.86 -9.10
C THR A 150 -3.24 -12.49 -8.08
N ILE A 151 -3.53 -13.73 -7.69
CA ILE A 151 -2.66 -14.53 -6.83
C ILE A 151 -1.82 -15.50 -7.67
N THR A 152 -0.69 -15.94 -7.13
CA THR A 152 0.11 -17.01 -7.74
C THR A 152 -0.08 -18.30 -6.95
N VAL A 153 -0.63 -19.33 -7.60
CA VAL A 153 -0.78 -20.67 -7.02
C VAL A 153 0.00 -21.65 -7.89
N ASP A 154 0.96 -22.36 -7.29
CA ASP A 154 1.81 -23.33 -7.98
C ASP A 154 2.48 -22.78 -9.26
N GLY A 155 2.82 -21.48 -9.24
CA GLY A 155 3.45 -20.77 -10.37
C GLY A 155 2.48 -20.27 -11.44
N GLN A 156 1.17 -20.43 -11.26
CA GLN A 156 0.15 -19.90 -12.16
C GLN A 156 -0.53 -18.68 -11.55
N ALA A 157 -0.69 -17.62 -12.36
CA ALA A 157 -1.46 -16.44 -12.02
C ALA A 157 -2.96 -16.73 -12.14
N ILE A 158 -3.72 -16.47 -11.07
CA ILE A 158 -5.15 -16.72 -10.97
C ILE A 158 -5.84 -15.43 -10.51
N SER A 159 -6.83 -14.97 -11.28
CA SER A 159 -7.71 -13.87 -10.86
C SER A 159 -8.66 -14.34 -9.77
N VAL A 160 -8.78 -13.53 -8.73
CA VAL A 160 -9.54 -13.80 -7.51
C VAL A 160 -10.19 -12.54 -6.97
N GLU A 161 -11.28 -12.71 -6.25
CA GLU A 161 -11.75 -11.75 -5.24
C GLU A 161 -11.08 -12.11 -3.91
N MET A 162 -10.63 -11.12 -3.14
CA MET A 162 -9.79 -11.32 -1.96
C MET A 162 -10.44 -10.82 -0.68
N ALA A 163 -10.43 -11.67 0.35
CA ALA A 163 -10.65 -11.21 1.72
C ALA A 163 -9.42 -10.50 2.31
N PHE A 164 -9.59 -9.22 2.65
CA PHE A 164 -8.70 -8.50 3.57
C PHE A 164 -9.23 -8.58 5.01
N SER A 165 -8.34 -8.70 6.00
CA SER A 165 -8.78 -8.53 7.39
C SER A 165 -9.25 -7.11 7.64
N THR A 166 -10.24 -6.94 8.53
CA THR A 166 -10.63 -5.61 9.02
C THR A 166 -9.40 -4.80 9.48
N PRO A 167 -9.34 -3.50 9.16
CA PRO A 167 -8.16 -2.70 9.44
C PRO A 167 -7.92 -2.63 10.96
N THR A 168 -6.74 -3.08 11.38
CA THR A 168 -6.30 -2.88 12.76
C THR A 168 -5.62 -1.52 12.89
N ASN A 169 -6.14 -0.66 13.77
CA ASN A 169 -5.57 0.65 14.02
C ASN A 169 -4.45 0.57 15.07
N PHE A 170 -3.25 1.06 14.72
CA PHE A 170 -2.11 1.15 15.63
C PHE A 170 -1.86 2.61 16.03
N THR A 171 -1.78 2.86 17.34
CA THR A 171 -1.56 4.22 17.86
C THR A 171 -0.12 4.69 17.56
N VAL A 172 -0.01 5.84 16.91
CA VAL A 172 1.24 6.56 16.62
C VAL A 172 1.19 7.99 17.17
N GLY A 173 2.18 8.82 16.82
CA GLY A 173 2.17 10.25 17.14
C GLY A 173 0.97 11.00 16.52
N SER A 174 0.82 12.29 16.84
CA SER A 174 -0.35 13.05 16.42
C SER A 174 -0.24 13.54 14.97
N SER A 175 -1.35 13.47 14.24
CA SER A 175 -1.45 13.85 12.82
C SER A 175 -0.39 13.16 11.93
N PRO A 176 -0.36 11.81 11.88
CA PRO A 176 0.50 11.08 10.95
C PRO A 176 0.08 11.42 9.50
N ILE A 177 1.06 11.67 8.63
CA ILE A 177 0.77 12.01 7.21
C ILE A 177 1.58 11.19 6.19
N SER A 178 2.64 10.52 6.63
CA SER A 178 3.49 9.68 5.79
C SER A 178 3.88 8.43 6.58
N VAL A 179 3.94 7.30 5.88
CA VAL A 179 4.40 6.01 6.39
C VAL A 179 5.44 5.44 5.43
N THR A 180 6.43 4.75 5.97
CA THR A 180 7.39 3.94 5.22
C THR A 180 7.57 2.58 5.89
N VAL A 181 7.95 1.58 5.08
CA VAL A 181 8.25 0.22 5.52
C VAL A 181 9.77 0.02 5.54
N GLY A 182 10.27 -0.72 6.52
CA GLY A 182 11.67 -1.15 6.60
C GLY A 182 11.84 -2.33 7.56
N ASP A 183 13.04 -2.90 7.65
CA ASP A 183 13.42 -3.82 8.74
C ASP A 183 14.33 -3.04 9.69
N PHE A 184 13.77 -2.49 10.77
CA PHE A 184 14.47 -1.59 11.68
C PHE A 184 15.17 -2.34 12.83
N ASN A 185 14.85 -3.62 13.03
CA ASN A 185 15.42 -4.46 14.08
C ASN A 185 16.23 -5.68 13.55
N GLY A 186 16.34 -5.83 12.24
CA GLY A 186 17.12 -6.88 11.57
C GLY A 186 16.52 -8.29 11.71
N ASP A 187 15.22 -8.41 12.02
CA ASP A 187 14.57 -9.72 12.20
C ASP A 187 13.92 -10.28 10.92
N GLY A 188 14.06 -9.57 9.80
CA GLY A 188 13.55 -9.94 8.49
C GLY A 188 12.05 -9.68 8.31
N LYS A 189 11.38 -9.04 9.27
CA LYS A 189 9.96 -8.68 9.19
C LYS A 189 9.80 -7.22 8.82
N SER A 190 8.68 -6.90 8.20
CA SER A 190 8.34 -5.52 7.86
C SER A 190 7.88 -4.76 9.11
N ASP A 191 8.62 -3.72 9.44
CA ASP A 191 8.29 -2.70 10.42
C ASP A 191 7.73 -1.44 9.75
N LEU A 192 7.12 -0.54 10.53
CA LEU A 192 6.59 0.74 10.05
C LEU A 192 7.26 1.92 10.73
N ALA A 193 7.48 2.99 9.97
CA ALA A 193 7.82 4.30 10.49
C ALA A 193 6.85 5.37 9.97
N THR A 194 6.28 6.19 10.85
CA THR A 194 5.32 7.26 10.48
C THR A 194 5.84 8.65 10.81
N ALA A 195 5.72 9.60 9.89
CA ALA A 195 5.99 11.01 10.14
C ALA A 195 4.75 11.70 10.75
N ASN A 196 4.89 12.20 11.99
CA ASN A 196 3.78 12.73 12.77
C ASN A 196 3.87 14.25 12.91
N VAL A 197 3.11 14.97 12.09
CA VAL A 197 3.19 16.43 11.96
C VAL A 197 2.88 17.12 13.29
N GLY A 198 1.87 16.63 14.01
CA GLY A 198 1.36 17.27 15.23
C GLY A 198 2.30 17.12 16.43
N SER A 199 3.09 16.04 16.48
CA SER A 199 4.00 15.74 17.59
C SER A 199 5.48 15.96 17.27
N ASN A 200 5.82 16.37 16.04
CA ASN A 200 7.20 16.60 15.59
C ASN A 200 8.14 15.41 15.87
N ASN A 201 7.65 14.20 15.62
CA ASN A 201 8.39 12.97 15.80
C ASN A 201 8.11 11.98 14.67
N VAL A 202 8.92 10.94 14.61
CA VAL A 202 8.60 9.71 13.88
C VAL A 202 8.21 8.63 14.88
N SER A 203 7.13 7.90 14.63
CA SER A 203 6.80 6.68 15.36
C SER A 203 7.36 5.48 14.62
N VAL A 204 8.00 4.55 15.32
CA VAL A 204 8.46 3.27 14.78
C VAL A 204 7.70 2.15 15.47
N LEU A 205 7.12 1.25 14.68
CA LEU A 205 6.34 0.11 15.13
C LEU A 205 6.98 -1.16 14.59
N LEU A 206 7.45 -2.03 15.49
CA LEU A 206 8.09 -3.27 15.10
C LEU A 206 7.05 -4.32 14.73
N GLY A 207 7.18 -4.88 13.54
CA GLY A 207 6.29 -5.87 12.98
C GLY A 207 6.44 -7.22 13.68
N THR A 208 5.31 -7.87 13.94
CA THR A 208 5.32 -9.24 14.48
C THR A 208 5.57 -10.28 13.38
N GLY A 209 5.41 -9.90 12.11
CA GLY A 209 5.43 -10.77 10.93
C GLY A 209 4.07 -11.39 10.61
N THR A 210 3.03 -11.05 11.38
CA THR A 210 1.66 -11.56 11.24
C THR A 210 0.66 -10.46 10.88
N GLY A 211 1.13 -9.34 10.33
CA GLY A 211 0.31 -8.14 10.09
C GLY A 211 -0.02 -7.31 11.34
N SER A 212 0.55 -7.65 12.50
CA SER A 212 0.42 -6.89 13.74
C SER A 212 1.73 -6.17 14.09
N PHE A 213 1.66 -5.19 14.98
CA PHE A 213 2.79 -4.38 15.39
C PHE A 213 2.84 -4.19 16.90
N GLY A 214 4.07 -4.11 17.42
CA GLY A 214 4.33 -3.69 18.80
C GLY A 214 3.97 -2.20 19.03
N PRO A 215 4.03 -1.74 20.29
CA PRO A 215 3.75 -0.35 20.61
C PRO A 215 4.74 0.60 19.91
N ALA A 216 4.25 1.75 19.46
CA ALA A 216 5.06 2.76 18.83
C ALA A 216 6.14 3.31 19.77
N THR A 217 7.39 3.33 19.29
CA THR A 217 8.49 4.09 19.90
C THR A 217 8.67 5.40 19.12
N ASN A 218 8.74 6.53 19.83
CA ASN A 218 8.76 7.86 19.20
C ASN A 218 10.14 8.50 19.25
N PHE A 219 10.61 9.01 18.11
CA PHE A 219 11.89 9.70 17.98
C PHE A 219 11.68 11.14 17.51
N SER A 220 12.14 12.11 18.29
CA SER A 220 11.99 13.54 17.97
C SER A 220 12.78 13.93 16.72
N VAL A 221 12.15 14.72 15.85
CA VAL A 221 12.74 15.23 14.61
C VAL A 221 12.51 16.74 14.48
N GLY A 222 12.85 17.32 13.33
CA GLY A 222 12.56 18.72 13.03
C GLY A 222 11.04 19.04 13.04
N GLY A 223 10.73 20.33 13.04
CA GLY A 223 9.34 20.80 13.07
C GLY A 223 8.58 20.51 11.78
N GLY A 224 7.38 19.94 11.90
CA GLY A 224 6.48 19.58 10.81
C GLY A 224 7.02 18.48 9.91
N PRO A 225 7.23 17.24 10.40
CA PRO A 225 7.68 16.13 9.56
C PRO A 225 6.56 15.69 8.59
N PHE A 226 6.79 15.83 7.28
CA PHE A 226 5.78 15.57 6.24
C PHE A 226 6.06 14.30 5.43
N SER A 227 7.31 13.87 5.35
CA SER A 227 7.72 12.68 4.60
C SER A 227 8.85 12.00 5.35
N VAL A 228 8.78 10.67 5.42
CA VAL A 228 9.82 9.80 5.96
C VAL A 228 10.21 8.76 4.90
N THR A 229 11.49 8.45 4.80
CA THR A 229 12.05 7.42 3.92
C THR A 229 13.15 6.64 4.64
N VAL A 230 13.44 5.43 4.15
CA VAL A 230 14.42 4.50 4.70
C VAL A 230 15.62 4.40 3.77
N GLY A 231 16.83 4.30 4.33
CA GLY A 231 18.06 4.00 3.61
C GLY A 231 19.18 3.58 4.56
N ASP A 232 20.33 3.17 4.04
CA ASP A 232 21.56 3.01 4.83
C ASP A 232 22.44 4.24 4.57
N PHE A 233 22.44 5.20 5.49
CA PHE A 233 23.14 6.48 5.32
C PHE A 233 24.57 6.44 5.87
N ASN A 234 24.93 5.39 6.61
CA ASN A 234 26.23 5.25 7.27
C ASN A 234 27.04 4.01 6.83
N GLY A 235 26.49 3.19 5.93
CA GLY A 235 27.14 2.01 5.36
C GLY A 235 27.25 0.82 6.32
N ASP A 236 26.48 0.78 7.41
CA ASP A 236 26.54 -0.30 8.41
C ASP A 236 25.53 -1.43 8.16
N GLY A 237 24.75 -1.33 7.08
CA GLY A 237 23.76 -2.32 6.66
C GLY A 237 22.45 -2.28 7.44
N LYS A 238 22.24 -1.30 8.32
CA LYS A 238 21.00 -1.14 9.09
C LYS A 238 20.12 -0.06 8.48
N SER A 239 18.82 -0.22 8.68
CA SER A 239 17.83 0.76 8.24
C SER A 239 17.93 2.05 9.07
N ASP A 240 18.33 3.15 8.42
CA ASP A 240 18.27 4.51 8.92
C ASP A 240 17.00 5.23 8.40
N LEU A 241 16.68 6.40 8.97
CA LEU A 241 15.54 7.22 8.56
C LEU A 241 15.95 8.63 8.13
N ALA A 242 15.40 9.12 7.03
CA ALA A 242 15.47 10.52 6.63
C ALA A 242 14.06 11.12 6.59
N VAL A 243 13.91 12.33 7.15
CA VAL A 243 12.60 12.96 7.39
C VAL A 243 12.61 14.39 6.89
N ALA A 244 11.71 14.73 5.95
CA ALA A 244 11.50 16.09 5.48
C ALA A 244 10.65 16.88 6.48
N ASN A 245 11.23 17.91 7.10
CA ASN A 245 10.58 18.72 8.13
C ASN A 245 10.16 20.08 7.58
N PHE A 246 8.93 20.12 7.07
CA PHE A 246 8.28 21.25 6.41
C PHE A 246 8.48 22.58 7.14
N SER A 247 8.19 22.63 8.44
CA SER A 247 8.20 23.90 9.20
C SER A 247 9.61 24.36 9.55
N SER A 248 10.53 23.41 9.78
CA SER A 248 11.91 23.74 10.18
C SER A 248 12.89 23.90 9.02
N GLN A 249 12.45 23.66 7.78
CA GLN A 249 13.27 23.79 6.55
C GLN A 249 14.53 22.92 6.59
N LYS A 250 14.37 21.72 7.14
CA LYS A 250 15.46 20.77 7.40
C LYS A 250 15.05 19.37 6.98
N VAL A 251 16.03 18.54 6.64
CA VAL A 251 15.89 17.08 6.72
C VAL A 251 16.55 16.60 8.02
N SER A 252 15.84 15.77 8.78
CA SER A 252 16.41 15.05 9.92
C SER A 252 16.86 13.67 9.45
N VAL A 253 18.04 13.24 9.88
CA VAL A 253 18.57 11.89 9.67
C VAL A 253 18.75 11.23 11.02
N LEU A 254 18.20 10.04 11.18
CA LEU A 254 18.27 9.22 12.37
C LEU A 254 18.95 7.91 12.02
N LEU A 255 20.11 7.65 12.63
CA LEU A 255 20.85 6.42 12.38
C LEU A 255 20.26 5.28 13.22
N GLY A 256 19.91 4.19 12.57
CA GLY A 256 19.33 2.99 13.17
C GLY A 256 20.37 2.22 13.98
N THR A 257 19.96 1.71 15.13
CA THR A 257 20.80 0.80 15.92
C THR A 257 20.70 -0.65 15.45
N GLY A 258 19.74 -0.96 14.57
CA GLY A 258 19.40 -2.32 14.15
C GLY A 258 18.65 -3.10 15.23
N THR A 259 18.04 -2.41 16.19
CA THR A 259 17.23 -3.00 17.26
C THR A 259 15.86 -2.33 17.38
N GLY A 260 15.41 -1.65 16.32
CA GLY A 260 14.22 -0.81 16.34
C GLY A 260 14.38 0.54 17.04
N SER A 261 15.61 0.88 17.47
CA SER A 261 15.95 2.15 18.08
C SER A 261 16.80 3.01 17.15
N PHE A 262 16.81 4.31 17.39
CA PHE A 262 17.51 5.28 16.57
C PHE A 262 18.31 6.26 17.42
N GLY A 263 19.44 6.71 16.89
CA GLY A 263 20.22 7.81 17.45
C GLY A 263 19.47 9.14 17.40
N LEU A 264 20.05 10.17 18.02
CA LEU A 264 19.49 11.53 17.95
C LEU A 264 19.48 12.03 16.49
N ALA A 265 18.41 12.73 16.14
CA ALA A 265 18.27 13.34 14.82
C ALA A 265 19.37 14.37 14.53
N THR A 266 20.15 14.11 13.48
CA THR A 266 21.05 15.11 12.89
C THR A 266 20.29 15.87 11.81
N ASN A 267 20.43 17.20 11.76
CA ASN A 267 19.60 18.04 10.90
C ASN A 267 20.43 18.75 9.83
N PHE A 268 19.98 18.67 8.58
CA PHE A 268 20.60 19.31 7.42
C PHE A 268 19.66 20.35 6.83
N THR A 269 20.15 21.55 6.58
CA THR A 269 19.37 22.64 6.00
C THR A 269 19.11 22.38 4.52
N VAL A 270 17.86 22.58 4.09
CA VAL A 270 17.40 22.42 2.71
C VAL A 270 16.60 23.66 2.28
N GLY A 271 15.94 23.62 1.12
CA GLY A 271 15.03 24.67 0.70
C GLY A 271 13.81 24.84 1.63
N SER A 272 13.02 25.87 1.37
CA SER A 272 11.87 26.21 2.21
C SER A 272 10.71 25.24 2.00
N SER A 273 10.15 24.78 3.13
CA SER A 273 9.02 23.85 3.18
C SER A 273 9.27 22.54 2.45
N PRO A 274 10.27 21.75 2.88
CA PRO A 274 10.52 20.43 2.32
C PRO A 274 9.30 19.54 2.55
N TYR A 275 8.79 18.94 1.48
CA TYR A 275 7.53 18.20 1.49
C TYR A 275 7.73 16.69 1.31
N SER A 276 8.66 16.32 0.44
CA SER A 276 8.98 14.94 0.09
C SER A 276 10.49 14.76 0.09
N VAL A 277 10.95 13.62 0.59
CA VAL A 277 12.35 13.18 0.55
C VAL A 277 12.43 11.79 -0.07
N THR A 278 13.43 11.56 -0.92
CA THR A 278 13.76 10.25 -1.49
C THR A 278 15.27 10.00 -1.40
N VAL A 279 15.65 8.73 -1.49
CA VAL A 279 17.03 8.22 -1.41
C VAL A 279 17.48 7.71 -2.77
N GLY A 280 18.75 7.92 -3.12
CA GLY A 280 19.38 7.33 -4.30
C GLY A 280 20.91 7.50 -4.25
N ASP A 281 21.63 6.90 -5.19
CA ASP A 281 23.05 7.21 -5.43
C ASP A 281 23.13 8.18 -6.63
N PHE A 282 23.31 9.48 -6.36
CA PHE A 282 23.29 10.51 -7.40
C PHE A 282 24.67 10.82 -7.96
N ASN A 283 25.74 10.31 -7.34
CA ASN A 283 27.12 10.55 -7.73
C ASN A 283 27.92 9.29 -8.10
N GLY A 284 27.29 8.11 -8.05
CA GLY A 284 27.87 6.83 -8.42
C GLY A 284 28.91 6.29 -7.43
N ASP A 285 28.95 6.79 -6.19
CA ASP A 285 29.94 6.39 -5.18
C ASP A 285 29.48 5.24 -4.26
N GLY A 286 28.27 4.73 -4.48
CA GLY A 286 27.66 3.62 -3.75
C GLY A 286 27.10 4.01 -2.38
N LYS A 287 27.05 5.31 -2.04
CA LYS A 287 26.48 5.79 -0.78
C LYS A 287 25.11 6.40 -1.01
N SER A 288 24.27 6.31 0.01
CA SER A 288 22.94 6.90 -0.01
C SER A 288 23.01 8.43 0.05
N ASP A 289 22.55 9.08 -1.01
CA ASP A 289 22.29 10.52 -1.11
C ASP A 289 20.79 10.82 -0.89
N LEU A 290 20.44 12.09 -0.69
CA LEU A 290 19.06 12.54 -0.49
C LEU A 290 18.64 13.59 -1.52
N ALA A 291 17.44 13.45 -2.06
CA ALA A 291 16.76 14.46 -2.86
C ALA A 291 15.46 14.90 -2.18
N VAL A 292 15.24 16.21 -2.07
CA VAL A 292 14.18 16.80 -1.25
C VAL A 292 13.39 17.84 -2.04
N ALA A 293 12.10 17.62 -2.26
CA ALA A 293 11.21 18.57 -2.92
C ALA A 293 10.83 19.72 -1.97
N ASN A 294 11.21 20.95 -2.30
CA ASN A 294 10.99 22.12 -1.45
C ASN A 294 9.81 22.95 -1.97
N PHE A 295 8.64 22.71 -1.38
CA PHE A 295 7.36 23.23 -1.83
C PHE A 295 7.36 24.75 -2.01
N ASN A 296 7.93 25.51 -1.07
CA ASN A 296 7.89 26.97 -1.16
C ASN A 296 9.04 27.56 -1.99
N SER A 297 10.17 26.85 -2.12
CA SER A 297 11.31 27.34 -2.91
C SER A 297 11.22 27.04 -4.41
N GLY A 298 10.37 26.10 -4.85
CA GLY A 298 10.28 25.73 -6.27
C GLY A 298 11.55 25.04 -6.78
N ASN A 299 12.19 24.25 -5.92
CA ASN A 299 13.43 23.53 -6.24
C ASN A 299 13.45 22.16 -5.56
N VAL A 300 14.40 21.32 -5.97
CA VAL A 300 14.82 20.14 -5.23
C VAL A 300 16.20 20.39 -4.63
N SER A 301 16.37 20.11 -3.34
CA SER A 301 17.69 20.05 -2.70
C SER A 301 18.27 18.65 -2.86
N VAL A 302 19.52 18.55 -3.30
CA VAL A 302 20.31 17.31 -3.34
C VAL A 302 21.43 17.40 -2.31
N LEU A 303 21.51 16.40 -1.45
CA LEU A 303 22.52 16.29 -0.39
C LEU A 303 23.31 15.00 -0.64
N LEU A 304 24.60 15.14 -0.93
CA LEU A 304 25.47 13.99 -1.16
C LEU A 304 25.91 13.39 0.18
N GLY A 305 25.68 12.10 0.35
CA GLY A 305 26.01 11.33 1.55
C GLY A 305 27.51 11.13 1.68
N THR A 306 28.02 11.26 2.90
CA THR A 306 29.41 10.93 3.20
C THR A 306 29.61 9.43 3.47
N GLY A 307 28.51 8.68 3.63
CA GLY A 307 28.53 7.28 4.06
C GLY A 307 28.85 7.12 5.53
N THR A 308 28.63 8.18 6.33
CA THR A 308 28.82 8.16 7.79
C THR A 308 27.61 8.74 8.52
N GLY A 309 26.45 8.81 7.86
CA GLY A 309 25.26 9.49 8.34
C GLY A 309 25.32 11.02 8.26
N SER A 310 26.37 11.58 7.66
CA SER A 310 26.52 13.01 7.36
C SER A 310 26.33 13.28 5.88
N PHE A 311 26.02 14.53 5.55
CA PHE A 311 25.75 14.96 4.19
C PHE A 311 26.50 16.26 3.88
N ALA A 312 26.89 16.40 2.61
CA ALA A 312 27.39 17.66 2.08
C ALA A 312 26.31 18.76 2.13
N THR A 313 26.73 20.01 1.95
CA THR A 313 25.78 21.13 1.85
C THR A 313 24.85 20.92 0.66
N ALA A 314 23.56 21.17 0.87
CA ALA A 314 22.54 21.00 -0.17
C ALA A 314 22.84 21.83 -1.42
N THR A 315 22.80 21.18 -2.58
CA THR A 315 22.78 21.85 -3.89
C THR A 315 21.34 21.89 -4.39
N ASN A 316 20.87 23.04 -4.86
CA ASN A 316 19.47 23.23 -5.24
C ASN A 316 19.30 23.32 -6.76
N PHE A 317 18.35 22.56 -7.30
CA PHE A 317 18.00 22.56 -8.71
C PHE A 317 16.57 23.05 -8.91
N SER A 318 16.39 24.10 -9.72
CA SER A 318 15.08 24.69 -9.99
C SER A 318 14.16 23.73 -10.73
N VAL A 319 12.91 23.66 -10.30
CA VAL A 319 11.83 22.87 -10.92
C VAL A 319 10.58 23.73 -11.06
N GLY A 320 9.41 23.12 -11.28
CA GLY A 320 8.14 23.83 -11.30
C GLY A 320 7.72 24.41 -9.93
N LEU A 321 6.57 25.08 -9.93
CA LEU A 321 6.01 25.71 -8.74
C LEU A 321 5.36 24.67 -7.82
N LYS A 322 5.64 24.80 -6.53
CA LYS A 322 5.10 23.92 -5.48
C LYS A 322 5.42 22.44 -5.74
N PRO A 323 6.72 22.06 -5.84
CA PRO A 323 7.10 20.66 -5.96
C PRO A 323 6.62 19.92 -4.72
N PHE A 324 5.91 18.83 -4.94
CA PHE A 324 5.16 18.13 -3.89
C PHE A 324 5.70 16.73 -3.63
N SER A 325 6.08 16.03 -4.69
CA SER A 325 6.62 14.67 -4.65
C SER A 325 7.85 14.61 -5.55
N VAL A 326 8.89 13.93 -5.09
CA VAL A 326 10.10 13.62 -5.86
C VAL A 326 10.33 12.11 -5.84
N THR A 327 10.73 11.56 -6.99
CA THR A 327 11.14 10.16 -7.13
C THR A 327 12.42 10.07 -7.95
N VAL A 328 13.09 8.93 -7.87
CA VAL A 328 14.35 8.60 -8.55
C VAL A 328 14.14 7.46 -9.53
N GLY A 329 14.82 7.50 -10.68
CA GLY A 329 14.83 6.43 -11.67
C GLY A 329 15.86 6.71 -12.76
N ASP A 330 16.05 5.79 -13.70
CA ASP A 330 16.83 6.03 -14.93
C ASP A 330 15.86 6.28 -16.08
N PHE A 331 15.60 7.56 -16.38
CA PHE A 331 14.56 7.98 -17.35
C PHE A 331 15.12 8.18 -18.75
N ASN A 332 16.44 8.08 -18.93
CA ASN A 332 17.10 8.18 -20.22
C ASN A 332 17.90 6.92 -20.60
N GLY A 333 17.93 5.90 -19.75
CA GLY A 333 18.62 4.63 -19.98
C GLY A 333 20.15 4.73 -19.98
N ASP A 334 20.73 5.73 -19.31
CA ASP A 334 22.19 5.92 -19.24
C ASP A 334 22.84 5.30 -17.99
N GLY A 335 22.02 4.67 -17.13
CA GLY A 335 22.45 3.99 -15.91
C GLY A 335 22.69 4.93 -14.73
N LYS A 336 22.34 6.21 -14.83
CA LYS A 336 22.48 7.18 -13.74
C LYS A 336 21.13 7.51 -13.13
N SER A 337 21.17 7.89 -11.85
CA SER A 337 19.99 8.34 -11.13
C SER A 337 19.53 9.72 -11.64
N ASP A 338 18.36 9.75 -12.26
CA ASP A 338 17.60 10.94 -12.62
C ASP A 338 16.53 11.26 -11.55
N LEU A 339 15.99 12.48 -11.58
CA LEU A 339 14.89 12.88 -10.69
C LEU A 339 13.64 13.24 -11.48
N ALA A 340 12.48 12.79 -10.99
CA ALA A 340 11.17 13.24 -11.47
C ALA A 340 10.41 13.91 -10.32
N VAL A 341 9.81 15.08 -10.59
CA VAL A 341 9.21 15.94 -9.56
C VAL A 341 7.83 16.39 -9.98
N ALA A 342 6.80 16.01 -9.23
CA ALA A 342 5.44 16.49 -9.42
C ALA A 342 5.28 17.92 -8.90
N ASN A 343 4.96 18.86 -9.79
CA ASN A 343 4.82 20.27 -9.45
C ASN A 343 3.36 20.68 -9.38
N LEU A 344 2.83 20.74 -8.16
CA LEU A 344 1.40 20.87 -7.89
C LEU A 344 0.78 22.11 -8.55
N ASN A 345 1.46 23.25 -8.54
CA ASN A 345 0.91 24.49 -9.12
C ASN A 345 1.29 24.72 -10.59
N SER A 346 2.24 23.94 -11.12
CA SER A 346 2.63 24.03 -12.54
C SER A 346 1.89 23.04 -13.43
N ASN A 347 1.12 22.10 -12.86
CA ASN A 347 0.41 21.04 -13.60
C ASN A 347 1.36 20.26 -14.54
N ASN A 348 2.58 20.00 -14.06
CA ASN A 348 3.60 19.29 -14.82
C ASN A 348 4.44 18.39 -13.90
N VAL A 349 5.20 17.50 -14.52
CA VAL A 349 6.35 16.83 -13.90
C VAL A 349 7.63 17.41 -14.47
N SER A 350 8.57 17.81 -13.62
CA SER A 350 9.94 18.14 -14.02
C SER A 350 10.79 16.87 -13.99
N VAL A 351 11.50 16.56 -15.07
CA VAL A 351 12.55 15.53 -15.11
C VAL A 351 13.91 16.21 -15.19
N LEU A 352 14.81 15.81 -14.30
CA LEU A 352 16.17 16.33 -14.20
C LEU A 352 17.12 15.17 -14.44
N LEU A 353 17.87 15.22 -15.55
CA LEU A 353 18.81 14.16 -15.88
C LEU A 353 20.07 14.26 -15.02
N GLY A 354 20.43 13.16 -14.39
CA GLY A 354 21.60 13.01 -13.55
C GLY A 354 22.88 13.02 -14.38
N THR A 355 23.87 13.78 -13.93
CA THR A 355 25.21 13.74 -14.55
C THR A 355 26.03 12.54 -14.08
N GLY A 356 25.62 11.92 -12.96
CA GLY A 356 26.38 10.87 -12.27
C GLY A 356 27.47 11.43 -11.35
N THR A 357 27.44 12.73 -11.04
CA THR A 357 28.39 13.38 -10.12
C THR A 357 27.67 14.17 -9.02
N GLY A 358 26.40 13.87 -8.76
CA GLY A 358 25.54 14.63 -7.84
C GLY A 358 25.00 15.95 -8.41
N SER A 359 25.30 16.25 -9.68
CA SER A 359 24.74 17.39 -10.41
C SER A 359 23.65 16.93 -11.38
N PHE A 360 22.73 17.83 -11.69
CA PHE A 360 21.60 17.56 -12.59
C PHE A 360 21.52 18.60 -13.70
N GLY A 361 21.07 18.17 -14.88
CA GLY A 361 20.74 19.05 -15.99
C GLY A 361 19.58 19.99 -15.68
N THR A 362 19.31 20.91 -16.60
CA THR A 362 18.11 21.75 -16.52
C THR A 362 16.84 20.90 -16.56
N ALA A 363 15.85 21.25 -15.73
CA ALA A 363 14.58 20.54 -15.69
C ALA A 363 13.84 20.59 -17.04
N THR A 364 13.49 19.42 -17.58
CA THR A 364 12.56 19.28 -18.70
C THR A 364 11.15 19.06 -18.13
N ASN A 365 10.17 19.83 -18.58
CA ASN A 365 8.82 19.81 -18.01
C ASN A 365 7.82 19.12 -18.92
N PHE A 366 7.06 18.17 -18.37
CA PHE A 366 6.02 17.42 -19.07
C PHE A 366 4.65 17.75 -18.47
N SER A 367 3.74 18.29 -19.26
CA SER A 367 2.37 18.58 -18.81
C SER A 367 1.64 17.30 -18.42
N VAL A 368 0.93 17.35 -17.30
CA VAL A 368 0.09 16.27 -16.79
C VAL A 368 -1.28 16.83 -16.40
N GLY A 369 -2.10 16.06 -15.68
CA GLY A 369 -3.36 16.55 -15.13
C GLY A 369 -3.20 17.69 -14.12
N ILE A 370 -4.34 18.15 -13.59
CA ILE A 370 -4.38 19.33 -12.72
C ILE A 370 -4.02 18.93 -11.28
N ARG A 371 -3.09 19.70 -10.68
CA ARG A 371 -2.54 19.48 -9.33
C ARG A 371 -1.98 18.06 -9.16
N PRO A 372 -0.88 17.74 -9.89
CA PRO A 372 -0.16 16.49 -9.67
C PRO A 372 0.35 16.46 -8.24
N TYR A 373 0.01 15.38 -7.53
CA TYR A 373 0.21 15.26 -6.09
C TYR A 373 1.27 14.21 -5.76
N SER A 374 1.32 13.11 -6.50
CA SER A 374 2.31 12.05 -6.34
C SER A 374 2.85 11.64 -7.70
N VAL A 375 4.13 11.31 -7.76
CA VAL A 375 4.78 10.68 -8.92
C VAL A 375 5.49 9.41 -8.46
N THR A 376 5.32 8.33 -9.21
CA THR A 376 6.01 7.05 -9.00
C THR A 376 6.61 6.54 -10.30
N VAL A 377 7.56 5.61 -10.17
CA VAL A 377 8.29 4.97 -11.26
C VAL A 377 7.86 3.51 -11.37
N GLY A 378 7.75 3.00 -12.58
CA GLY A 378 7.56 1.58 -12.87
C GLY A 378 7.69 1.31 -14.36
N ASP A 379 7.86 0.05 -14.75
CA ASP A 379 7.70 -0.36 -16.15
C ASP A 379 6.22 -0.70 -16.37
N PHE A 380 5.46 0.25 -16.93
CA PHE A 380 4.01 0.10 -17.09
C PHE A 380 3.63 -0.53 -18.43
N ASN A 381 4.61 -0.75 -19.31
CA ASN A 381 4.37 -1.26 -20.66
C ASN A 381 5.14 -2.57 -20.97
N GLY A 382 6.02 -3.02 -20.07
CA GLY A 382 6.78 -4.26 -20.16
C GLY A 382 8.03 -4.16 -21.05
N ASP A 383 8.52 -2.96 -21.38
CA ASP A 383 9.71 -2.76 -22.23
C ASP A 383 11.03 -2.73 -21.45
N GLY A 384 10.97 -2.89 -20.13
CA GLY A 384 12.11 -2.92 -19.22
C GLY A 384 12.68 -1.54 -18.89
N LYS A 385 11.98 -0.45 -19.24
CA LYS A 385 12.41 0.92 -18.96
C LYS A 385 11.54 1.60 -17.90
N SER A 386 12.10 2.64 -17.29
CA SER A 386 11.40 3.42 -16.26
C SER A 386 10.38 4.36 -16.90
N ASP A 387 9.10 4.07 -16.71
CA ASP A 387 7.98 4.97 -16.98
C ASP A 387 7.55 5.72 -15.71
N LEU A 388 6.74 6.78 -15.87
CA LEU A 388 6.19 7.54 -14.75
C LEU A 388 4.67 7.41 -14.69
N ALA A 389 4.13 7.26 -13.47
CA ALA A 389 2.71 7.41 -13.19
C ALA A 389 2.49 8.56 -12.20
N VAL A 390 1.52 9.43 -12.50
CA VAL A 390 1.28 10.68 -11.77
C VAL A 390 -0.17 10.77 -11.35
N ALA A 391 -0.43 10.82 -10.06
CA ALA A 391 -1.78 11.03 -9.52
C ALA A 391 -2.15 12.52 -9.55
N ASN A 392 -3.21 12.87 -10.29
CA ASN A 392 -3.64 14.24 -10.47
C ASN A 392 -4.91 14.53 -9.66
N ARG A 393 -4.75 15.22 -8.53
CA ARG A 393 -5.80 15.36 -7.52
C ARG A 393 -7.05 16.08 -8.02
N ASN A 394 -6.91 17.07 -8.90
CA ASN A 394 -8.04 17.91 -9.32
C ASN A 394 -8.59 17.57 -10.69
N SER A 395 -7.90 16.76 -11.49
CA SER A 395 -8.45 16.18 -12.73
C SER A 395 -8.99 14.77 -12.54
N ASN A 396 -8.96 14.23 -11.31
CA ASN A 396 -9.49 12.90 -10.96
C ASN A 396 -8.97 11.79 -11.88
N ASN A 397 -7.68 11.83 -12.22
CA ASN A 397 -7.08 10.85 -13.13
C ASN A 397 -5.59 10.59 -12.82
N VAL A 398 -5.04 9.55 -13.45
CA VAL A 398 -3.61 9.26 -13.47
C VAL A 398 -3.05 9.58 -14.85
N SER A 399 -1.92 10.27 -14.92
CA SER A 399 -1.14 10.42 -16.16
C SER A 399 -0.02 9.38 -16.19
N VAL A 400 0.12 8.66 -17.30
CA VAL A 400 1.23 7.74 -17.54
C VAL A 400 2.14 8.33 -18.63
N LEU A 401 3.43 8.48 -18.32
CA LEU A 401 4.43 9.00 -19.26
C LEU A 401 5.43 7.87 -19.55
N LEU A 402 5.40 7.39 -20.79
CA LEU A 402 6.30 6.31 -21.22
C LEU A 402 7.68 6.87 -21.63
N GLU A 403 8.75 6.14 -21.34
CA GLU A 403 10.15 6.55 -21.57
C GLU A 403 10.41 7.02 -23.01
N ASN A 404 9.85 6.32 -24.00
CA ASN A 404 10.05 6.68 -25.42
C ASN A 404 9.50 8.09 -25.76
N SER A 405 8.53 8.59 -24.97
CA SER A 405 8.00 9.95 -25.06
C SER A 405 8.89 10.95 -24.33
N ILE A 406 9.54 10.52 -23.24
CA ILE A 406 10.47 11.33 -22.44
C ILE A 406 11.75 11.60 -23.27
N LYS A 407 12.35 10.56 -23.87
CA LYS A 407 13.57 10.67 -24.71
C LYS A 407 13.42 11.59 -25.92
N LYS A 408 12.30 11.51 -26.65
CA LYS A 408 12.07 12.30 -27.88
C LYS A 408 11.96 13.80 -27.63
N MET A 409 11.76 14.23 -26.40
CA MET A 409 11.58 15.64 -26.03
C MET A 409 12.79 16.25 -25.29
N ILE A 410 13.84 15.44 -25.01
CA ILE A 410 15.06 15.87 -24.32
C ILE A 410 16.28 15.97 -25.27
N GLN A 411 16.16 15.47 -26.51
CA GLN A 411 17.07 15.77 -27.62
C GLN A 411 16.56 16.97 -28.42
#